data_AF-A0A1V6JBA1-F1
#
_entry.id   AF-A0A1V6JBA1-F1
#
_cell.length_a   1.000
_cell.length_b   1.000
_cell.length_c   1.000
_cell.angle_alpha   90.00
_cell.angle_beta   90.00
_cell.angle_gamma   90.00
#
_symmetry.space_group_name_H-M   'P 1'
#
loop_
_entity.id
_entity.type
_entity.pdbx_description
1 polymer ?
#
loop_
_entity_poly.entity_id
_entity_poly.type
_entity_poly.pdbx_seq_one_letter_code
_entity_poly.pdbx_strand_id
1 'polypeptide(L)'
;MGGLVACLCAFAGGAYGAGETKPKAGAAEGGGRRIMAGDRLNISVREQPDMNRVYAVAGDGSIDVGFAGRVVIAELTADEAARRLESVLEDRYFKEANVTISVANFVEGDVLLTGAVQSPGSIPFRGDSLLTLMEAITRAGGLREDAAGDRVRILRWTPGGSMERQTVEVNVQKMLTTLDFSDDQYLRPRDMIIVPARGLEEGRDEFLALGEVGSPGFHPYVPGLDIIKVVTMVGGLGEFADWSGARILRPRASGEYALVPLNLDRLFGAADMTMNLPVQKGDIFFIPSVRNQVRELVYLLGEVNQRGAVALSSGPQATAARVILSQGGMTQFANPSKVQIQRTAPDGSKKTMLVDVGHILKEGSFEEDVPLQDGDVIIVPEKGLLGL
;
A
#
# COMPACT_ATOMS: atom_id res chain seq x y z
N MET A 1 -18.19 14.17 85.88
CA MET A 1 -18.37 12.77 86.33
C MET A 1 -17.71 11.92 85.25
N GLY A 2 -16.48 11.44 85.45
CA GLY A 2 -16.18 10.19 86.17
C GLY A 2 -16.74 9.01 85.36
N GLY A 3 -16.00 8.04 84.84
CA GLY A 3 -14.63 7.59 85.01
C GLY A 3 -14.63 6.07 84.74
N LEU A 4 -13.60 5.58 84.02
CA LEU A 4 -13.02 4.23 84.03
C LEU A 4 -13.84 2.94 83.77
N VAL A 5 -13.06 1.92 83.41
CA VAL A 5 -13.27 0.44 83.40
C VAL A 5 -13.50 -0.12 81.98
N ALA A 6 -12.53 -0.70 81.26
CA ALA A 6 -11.60 -1.83 81.49
C ALA A 6 -12.25 -3.22 81.43
N CYS A 7 -11.92 -4.00 80.40
CA CYS A 7 -11.93 -5.48 80.29
C CYS A 7 -11.75 -5.85 78.79
N LEU A 8 -11.07 -6.90 78.34
CA LEU A 8 -10.26 -7.96 78.95
C LEU A 8 -9.46 -8.58 77.79
N CYS A 9 -8.22 -9.00 78.02
CA CYS A 9 -7.40 -9.74 77.06
C CYS A 9 -7.91 -11.19 76.87
N ALA A 10 -7.74 -11.74 75.67
CA ALA A 10 -7.54 -13.17 75.46
C ALA A 10 -6.55 -13.39 74.29
N PHE A 11 -5.44 -14.04 74.62
CA PHE A 11 -4.36 -14.47 73.73
C PHE A 11 -4.47 -15.99 73.56
N ALA A 12 -4.44 -16.48 72.32
CA ALA A 12 -4.02 -17.82 71.86
C ALA A 12 -4.56 -17.96 70.41
N GLY A 13 -3.85 -18.36 69.37
CA GLY A 13 -2.58 -19.05 69.20
C GLY A 13 -2.73 -19.89 67.91
N GLY A 14 -1.69 -19.99 67.07
CA GLY A 14 -1.61 -21.05 66.06
C GLY A 14 -1.64 -20.63 64.57
N ALA A 15 -0.42 -20.52 64.02
CA ALA A 15 0.02 -20.89 62.67
C ALA A 15 -0.98 -20.91 61.48
N TYR A 16 -0.73 -20.04 60.51
CA TYR A 16 -0.96 -20.34 59.08
C TYR A 16 0.33 -20.09 58.31
N GLY A 17 0.89 -21.16 57.74
CA GLY A 17 1.95 -21.10 56.76
C GLY A 17 1.40 -21.11 55.34
N ALA A 18 2.25 -20.65 54.43
CA ALA A 18 2.25 -20.85 52.98
C ALA A 18 1.11 -20.26 52.15
N GLY A 19 1.48 -19.27 51.33
CA GLY A 19 0.65 -18.77 50.25
C GLY A 19 1.22 -17.50 49.65
N GLU A 20 2.46 -17.51 49.16
CA GLU A 20 2.90 -16.51 48.18
C GLU A 20 2.04 -16.69 46.93
N THR A 21 0.93 -15.96 46.87
CA THR A 21 0.14 -15.87 45.65
C THR A 21 0.91 -15.02 44.66
N LYS A 22 1.64 -15.71 43.76
CA LYS A 22 2.04 -15.18 42.46
C LYS A 22 0.89 -14.32 41.91
N PRO A 23 1.13 -13.05 41.53
CA PRO A 23 0.12 -12.29 40.81
C PRO A 23 -0.20 -13.09 39.54
N LYS A 24 -1.47 -13.49 39.43
CA LYS A 24 -2.05 -14.04 38.20
C LYS A 24 -1.70 -13.05 37.10
N ALA A 25 -0.91 -13.49 36.12
CA ALA A 25 -0.67 -12.74 34.89
C ALA A 25 -2.04 -12.55 34.21
N GLY A 26 -2.67 -11.41 34.50
CA GLY A 26 -3.76 -10.88 33.71
C GLY A 26 -3.16 -10.56 32.35
N ALA A 27 -3.65 -11.25 31.33
CA ALA A 27 -3.36 -10.94 29.94
C ALA A 27 -3.69 -9.47 29.69
N ALA A 28 -2.64 -8.66 29.57
CA ALA A 28 -2.74 -7.40 28.86
C ALA A 28 -2.88 -7.76 27.38
N GLU A 29 -4.08 -7.64 26.82
CA GLU A 29 -4.26 -7.64 25.37
C GLU A 29 -3.43 -6.49 24.79
N GLY A 30 -2.37 -6.85 24.07
CA GLY A 30 -1.35 -5.93 23.61
C GLY A 30 -1.88 -5.01 22.50
N GLY A 31 -2.08 -3.73 22.82
CA GLY A 31 -2.37 -2.65 21.89
C GLY A 31 -1.18 -2.26 21.00
N GLY A 32 -0.47 -3.24 20.44
CA GLY A 32 0.64 -3.04 19.51
C GLY A 32 0.17 -3.05 18.06
N ARG A 33 0.84 -2.26 17.20
CA ARG A 33 0.62 -2.32 15.73
C ARG A 33 0.84 -3.75 15.23
N ARG A 34 -0.11 -4.23 14.43
CA ARG A 34 -0.01 -5.51 13.72
C ARG A 34 0.89 -5.37 12.49
N ILE A 35 1.66 -6.41 12.19
CA ILE A 35 2.50 -6.50 11.00
C ILE A 35 1.60 -6.58 9.77
N MET A 36 1.94 -5.83 8.74
CA MET A 36 1.19 -5.75 7.49
C MET A 36 2.02 -6.29 6.31
N ALA A 37 1.34 -6.79 5.29
CA ALA A 37 1.99 -7.13 4.02
C ALA A 37 2.69 -5.88 3.44
N GLY A 38 3.93 -6.04 2.99
CA GLY A 38 4.79 -4.94 2.54
C GLY A 38 5.68 -4.32 3.62
N ASP A 39 5.47 -4.61 4.91
CA ASP A 39 6.42 -4.21 5.96
C ASP A 39 7.78 -4.88 5.72
N ARG A 40 8.85 -4.20 6.16
CA ARG A 40 10.19 -4.77 6.25
C ARG A 40 10.57 -4.93 7.71
N LEU A 41 10.90 -6.15 8.11
CA LEU A 41 11.16 -6.51 9.49
C LEU A 41 12.63 -6.85 9.68
N ASN A 42 13.28 -6.20 10.63
CA ASN A 42 14.56 -6.65 11.13
C ASN A 42 14.32 -7.83 12.07
N ILE A 43 14.79 -9.01 11.69
CA ILE A 43 14.64 -10.22 12.49
C ILE A 43 16.04 -10.61 12.95
N SER A 44 16.20 -10.79 14.25
CA SER A 44 17.43 -11.26 14.88
C SER A 44 17.16 -12.58 15.59
N VAL A 45 17.91 -13.62 15.23
CA VAL A 45 17.90 -14.93 15.85
C VAL A 45 19.26 -15.13 16.51
N ARG A 46 19.30 -15.17 17.84
CA ARG A 46 20.58 -15.22 18.59
C ARG A 46 21.41 -16.44 18.22
N GLU A 47 20.76 -17.57 18.04
CA GLU A 47 21.38 -18.87 17.78
C GLU A 47 21.84 -19.02 16.33
N GLN A 48 21.38 -18.15 15.41
CA GLN A 48 21.77 -18.17 14.01
C GLN A 48 21.96 -16.75 13.47
N PRO A 49 23.15 -16.14 13.67
CA PRO A 49 23.45 -14.79 13.22
C PRO A 49 23.30 -14.59 11.71
N ASP A 50 23.45 -15.65 10.90
CA ASP A 50 23.26 -15.58 9.43
C ASP A 50 21.80 -15.28 9.03
N MET A 51 20.84 -15.47 9.96
CA MET A 51 19.44 -15.08 9.76
C MET A 51 19.18 -13.63 10.15
N ASN A 52 20.15 -12.91 10.71
CA ASN A 52 19.98 -11.54 11.20
C ASN A 52 19.99 -10.56 10.04
N ARG A 53 18.82 -10.36 9.44
CA ARG A 53 18.65 -9.50 8.27
C ARG A 53 17.24 -8.93 8.21
N VAL A 54 17.02 -8.09 7.22
CA VAL A 54 15.72 -7.50 6.93
C VAL A 54 14.92 -8.43 6.02
N TYR A 55 13.75 -8.84 6.47
CA TYR A 55 12.80 -9.67 5.73
C TYR A 55 11.63 -8.81 5.24
N ALA A 56 11.24 -8.99 3.98
CA ALA A 56 10.03 -8.37 3.44
C ALA A 56 8.82 -9.28 3.70
N VAL A 57 7.73 -8.72 4.22
CA VAL A 57 6.46 -9.43 4.36
C VAL A 57 5.80 -9.49 2.99
N ALA A 58 5.66 -10.70 2.45
CA ALA A 58 5.05 -10.94 1.16
C ALA A 58 3.55 -10.60 1.15
N GLY A 59 2.96 -10.55 -0.05
CA GLY A 59 1.53 -10.23 -0.24
C GLY A 59 0.57 -11.24 0.37
N ASP A 60 1.03 -12.46 0.66
CA ASP A 60 0.28 -13.48 1.41
C ASP A 60 0.45 -13.35 2.94
N GLY A 61 1.18 -12.33 3.39
CA GLY A 61 1.45 -12.09 4.81
C GLY A 61 2.58 -12.95 5.39
N SER A 62 3.32 -13.68 4.56
CA SER A 62 4.44 -14.52 4.99
C SER A 62 5.81 -13.88 4.82
N ILE A 63 6.78 -14.36 5.58
CA ILE A 63 8.21 -14.11 5.36
C ILE A 63 8.88 -15.40 4.90
N ASP A 64 9.83 -15.28 3.98
CA ASP A 64 10.69 -16.39 3.58
C ASP A 64 11.93 -16.44 4.48
N VAL A 65 11.95 -17.44 5.35
CA VAL A 65 13.01 -17.64 6.34
C VAL A 65 14.05 -18.64 5.82
N GLY A 66 14.14 -18.82 4.50
CA GLY A 66 15.12 -19.69 3.85
C GLY A 66 14.88 -21.15 4.21
N PHE A 67 15.76 -21.75 5.02
CA PHE A 67 15.68 -23.16 5.39
C PHE A 67 14.45 -23.48 6.25
N ALA A 68 13.94 -22.52 7.03
CA ALA A 68 12.71 -22.72 7.81
C ALA A 68 11.42 -22.58 6.96
N GLY A 69 11.57 -22.24 5.67
CA GLY A 69 10.47 -22.06 4.75
C GLY A 69 9.68 -20.77 5.00
N ARG A 70 8.43 -20.74 4.51
CA ARG A 70 7.54 -19.59 4.68
C ARG A 70 6.84 -19.62 6.02
N VAL A 71 6.84 -18.48 6.71
CA VAL A 71 6.14 -18.31 7.99
C VAL A 71 5.18 -17.13 7.88
N VAL A 72 3.89 -17.39 8.07
CA VAL A 72 2.85 -16.34 8.08
C VAL A 72 2.96 -15.55 9.39
N ILE A 73 3.15 -14.24 9.27
CA ILE A 73 3.33 -13.33 10.41
C ILE A 73 2.51 -12.05 10.31
N ALA A 74 1.87 -11.77 9.17
CA ALA A 74 0.94 -10.66 9.07
C ALA A 74 -0.22 -10.81 10.06
N GLU A 75 -0.82 -9.68 10.42
CA GLU A 75 -1.85 -9.56 11.48
C GLU A 75 -1.37 -9.85 12.90
N LEU A 76 -0.14 -10.33 13.10
CA LEU A 76 0.45 -10.50 14.42
C LEU A 76 1.18 -9.22 14.85
N THR A 77 1.21 -8.97 16.16
CA THR A 77 2.16 -8.01 16.74
C THR A 77 3.60 -8.54 16.60
N ALA A 78 4.59 -7.67 16.72
CA ALA A 78 6.00 -8.08 16.66
C ALA A 78 6.34 -9.20 17.68
N ASP A 79 5.78 -9.11 18.89
CA ASP A 79 6.00 -10.10 19.94
C ASP A 79 5.28 -11.44 19.65
N GLU A 80 4.07 -11.39 19.08
CA GLU A 80 3.36 -12.60 18.66
C GLU A 80 4.05 -13.27 17.48
N ALA A 81 4.54 -12.49 16.52
CA ALA A 81 5.30 -13.00 15.38
C ALA A 81 6.64 -13.61 15.83
N ALA A 82 7.33 -13.00 16.81
CA ALA A 82 8.54 -13.55 17.39
C ALA A 82 8.28 -14.93 18.00
N ARG A 83 7.28 -15.04 18.88
CA ARG A 83 6.86 -16.33 19.47
C ARG A 83 6.47 -17.36 18.42
N ARG A 84 5.78 -16.92 17.36
CA ARG A 84 5.38 -17.81 16.27
C ARG A 84 6.60 -18.34 15.52
N LEU A 85 7.59 -17.49 15.26
CA LEU A 85 8.82 -17.86 14.58
C LEU A 85 9.70 -18.75 15.45
N GLU A 86 9.80 -18.47 16.75
CA GLU A 86 10.48 -19.34 17.75
C GLU A 86 9.93 -20.77 17.67
N SER A 87 8.61 -20.91 17.75
CA SER A 87 7.95 -22.22 17.66
C SER A 87 8.25 -22.96 16.34
N VAL A 88 8.34 -22.25 15.21
CA VAL A 88 8.68 -22.87 13.91
C VAL A 88 10.15 -23.30 13.86
N LEU A 89 11.04 -22.51 14.44
CA LEU A 89 12.48 -22.79 14.48
C LEU A 89 12.81 -23.93 15.45
N GLU A 90 12.12 -24.01 16.59
CA GLU A 90 12.30 -25.07 17.59
C GLU A 90 11.77 -26.43 17.13
N ASP A 91 10.69 -26.44 16.34
CA ASP A 91 10.10 -27.69 15.82
C ASP A 91 11.10 -28.50 14.96
N ARG A 92 12.03 -27.82 14.28
CA ARG A 92 12.83 -28.45 13.21
C ARG A 92 14.33 -28.21 13.26
N TYR A 93 14.80 -27.15 13.94
CA TYR A 93 16.17 -26.68 13.78
C TYR A 93 16.90 -26.42 15.09
N PHE A 94 16.22 -25.98 16.15
CA PHE A 94 16.84 -25.60 17.42
C PHE A 94 16.17 -26.25 18.63
N LYS A 95 16.88 -26.40 19.75
CA LYS A 95 16.26 -26.83 21.03
C LYS A 95 15.53 -25.68 21.73
N GLU A 96 16.05 -24.48 21.58
CA GLU A 96 15.54 -23.23 22.12
C GLU A 96 15.97 -22.14 21.14
N ALA A 97 15.05 -21.27 20.74
CA ALA A 97 15.32 -20.17 19.82
C ALA A 97 14.94 -18.84 20.49
N ASN A 98 15.82 -17.83 20.38
CA ASN A 98 15.55 -16.49 20.87
C ASN A 98 15.40 -15.54 19.68
N VAL A 99 14.17 -15.14 19.37
CA VAL A 99 13.86 -14.28 18.23
C VAL A 99 13.48 -12.89 18.71
N THR A 100 14.07 -11.87 18.09
CA THR A 100 13.64 -10.48 18.24
C THR A 100 13.22 -9.95 16.88
N ILE A 101 12.01 -9.40 16.80
CA ILE A 101 11.47 -8.78 15.58
C ILE A 101 11.25 -7.30 15.85
N SER A 102 11.81 -6.45 15.02
CA SER A 102 11.47 -5.02 14.97
C SER A 102 11.14 -4.60 13.54
N VAL A 103 10.29 -3.59 13.38
CA VAL A 103 9.98 -3.08 12.04
C VAL A 103 11.11 -2.16 11.59
N ALA A 104 11.77 -2.50 10.48
CA ALA A 104 12.83 -1.70 9.87
C ALA A 104 12.24 -0.57 9.02
N ASN A 105 11.28 -0.91 8.16
CA ASN A 105 10.52 0.06 7.36
C ASN A 105 9.07 -0.35 7.37
N PHE A 106 8.19 0.62 7.61
CA PHE A 106 6.77 0.39 7.53
C PHE A 106 6.29 0.49 6.09
N VAL A 107 5.25 -0.28 5.75
CA VAL A 107 4.49 -0.01 4.53
C VAL A 107 3.82 1.35 4.66
N GLU A 108 4.07 2.21 3.69
CA GLU A 108 3.37 3.48 3.50
C GLU A 108 2.29 3.30 2.44
N GLY A 109 1.28 4.16 2.49
CA GLY A 109 0.25 4.20 1.46
C GLY A 109 -0.82 5.22 1.77
N ASP A 110 -1.95 5.10 1.10
CA ASP A 110 -3.09 5.97 1.30
C ASP A 110 -4.31 5.14 1.69
N VAL A 111 -5.13 5.68 2.59
CA VAL A 111 -6.51 5.25 2.79
C VAL A 111 -7.40 6.21 2.03
N LEU A 112 -8.29 5.68 1.19
CA LEU A 112 -9.23 6.51 0.46
C LEU A 112 -10.52 6.67 1.27
N LEU A 113 -10.89 7.90 1.63
CA LEU A 113 -12.17 8.21 2.26
C LEU A 113 -13.07 8.97 1.29
N THR A 114 -14.26 8.44 1.02
CA THR A 114 -15.19 8.99 0.03
C THR A 114 -16.65 8.94 0.49
N GLY A 115 -17.51 9.69 -0.22
CA GLY A 115 -18.94 9.76 0.04
C GLY A 115 -19.36 10.96 0.90
N ALA A 116 -20.34 10.77 1.77
CA ALA A 116 -20.99 11.82 2.57
C ALA A 116 -20.15 12.30 3.77
N VAL A 117 -18.94 12.75 3.50
CA VAL A 117 -18.02 13.41 4.45
C VAL A 117 -17.77 14.86 4.02
N GLN A 118 -17.30 15.72 4.93
CA GLN A 118 -17.08 17.13 4.60
C GLN A 118 -15.95 17.35 3.60
N SER A 119 -14.90 16.53 3.66
CA SER A 119 -13.75 16.61 2.75
C SER A 119 -13.30 15.21 2.32
N PRO A 120 -13.90 14.65 1.25
CA PRO A 120 -13.45 13.41 0.64
C PRO A 120 -12.02 13.52 0.13
N GLY A 121 -11.27 12.41 0.16
CA GLY A 121 -9.91 12.38 -0.39
C GLY A 121 -9.06 11.23 0.15
N SER A 122 -7.82 11.20 -0.33
CA SER A 122 -6.80 10.28 0.19
C SER A 122 -6.23 10.81 1.50
N ILE A 123 -6.18 9.95 2.51
CA ILE A 123 -5.55 10.20 3.79
C ILE A 123 -4.23 9.42 3.82
N PRO A 124 -3.08 10.11 3.97
CA PRO A 124 -1.80 9.44 4.01
C PRO A 124 -1.72 8.54 5.24
N PHE A 125 -1.46 7.26 5.00
CA PHE A 125 -1.17 6.27 6.01
C PHE A 125 0.34 6.20 6.21
N ARG A 126 0.81 6.81 7.29
CA ARG A 126 2.19 6.69 7.72
C ARG A 126 2.28 5.50 8.66
N GLY A 127 3.10 4.52 8.27
CA GLY A 127 3.09 3.22 8.92
C GLY A 127 3.61 3.21 10.37
N ASP A 128 4.16 4.32 10.85
CA ASP A 128 4.51 4.57 12.25
C ASP A 128 3.32 4.97 13.13
N SER A 129 2.16 5.29 12.54
CA SER A 129 0.95 5.71 13.23
C SER A 129 -0.20 4.71 13.05
N LEU A 130 -0.95 4.46 14.12
CA LEU A 130 -2.23 3.75 14.04
C LEU A 130 -3.29 4.73 13.55
N LEU A 131 -3.87 4.48 12.37
CA LEU A 131 -4.99 5.26 11.84
C LEU A 131 -6.29 4.47 12.06
N THR A 132 -7.27 5.04 12.76
CA THR A 132 -8.60 4.42 12.92
C THR A 132 -9.63 5.02 11.97
N LEU A 133 -10.76 4.31 11.80
CA LEU A 133 -11.89 4.80 11.01
C LEU A 133 -12.39 6.14 11.56
N MET A 134 -12.48 6.27 12.89
CA MET A 134 -12.90 7.52 13.50
C MET A 134 -11.95 8.66 13.21
N GLU A 135 -10.65 8.43 13.38
CA GLU A 135 -9.63 9.43 13.08
C GLU A 135 -9.66 9.87 11.62
N ALA A 136 -9.83 8.92 10.69
CA ALA A 136 -9.95 9.22 9.27
C ALA A 136 -11.16 10.13 8.98
N ILE A 137 -12.33 9.83 9.56
CA ILE A 137 -13.55 10.64 9.40
C ILE A 137 -13.37 12.03 10.02
N THR A 138 -12.74 12.12 11.19
CA THR A 138 -12.44 13.41 11.83
C THR A 138 -11.49 14.25 10.98
N ARG A 139 -10.44 13.66 10.40
CA ARG A 139 -9.51 14.35 9.49
C ARG A 139 -10.19 14.87 8.22
N ALA A 140 -11.24 14.20 7.76
CA ALA A 140 -12.09 14.66 6.67
C ALA A 140 -13.16 15.69 7.09
N GLY A 141 -13.08 16.24 8.30
CA GLY A 141 -14.02 17.25 8.81
C GLY A 141 -15.33 16.69 9.35
N GLY A 142 -15.44 15.36 9.49
CA GLY A 142 -16.63 14.69 9.99
C GLY A 142 -17.61 14.25 8.90
N LEU A 143 -18.71 13.63 9.34
CA LEU A 143 -19.82 13.25 8.49
C LEU A 143 -20.64 14.48 8.08
N ARG A 144 -21.20 14.46 6.86
CA ARG A 144 -22.22 15.45 6.45
C ARG A 144 -23.56 15.18 7.14
N GLU A 145 -24.45 16.17 7.13
CA GLU A 145 -25.80 16.04 7.71
C GLU A 145 -26.64 14.96 7.02
N ASP A 146 -26.44 14.79 5.71
CA ASP A 146 -27.07 13.75 4.92
C ASP A 146 -26.32 12.42 4.99
N ALA A 147 -25.33 12.21 5.85
CA ALA A 147 -24.61 10.94 5.89
C ALA A 147 -25.42 9.79 6.54
N ALA A 148 -25.38 8.62 5.90
CA ALA A 148 -25.82 7.34 6.47
C ALA A 148 -24.66 6.71 7.26
N GLY A 149 -24.29 7.36 8.38
CA GLY A 149 -23.16 6.95 9.22
C GLY A 149 -23.34 5.60 9.92
N ASP A 150 -24.53 5.00 9.87
CA ASP A 150 -24.81 3.67 10.39
C ASP A 150 -24.34 2.53 9.48
N ARG A 151 -24.03 2.84 8.22
CA ARG A 151 -23.68 1.88 7.16
C ARG A 151 -22.36 2.23 6.47
N VAL A 152 -21.37 2.69 7.25
CA VAL A 152 -20.04 2.99 6.69
C VAL A 152 -19.35 1.69 6.32
N ARG A 153 -18.78 1.63 5.11
CA ARG A 153 -18.16 0.40 4.59
C ARG A 153 -16.67 0.61 4.40
N ILE A 154 -15.87 -0.35 4.87
CA ILE A 154 -14.44 -0.45 4.61
C ILE A 154 -14.22 -1.59 3.63
N LEU A 155 -13.65 -1.30 2.47
CA LEU A 155 -13.24 -2.29 1.48
C LEU A 155 -11.74 -2.56 1.65
N ARG A 156 -11.45 -3.65 2.37
CA ARG A 156 -10.10 -4.05 2.79
C ARG A 156 -9.51 -5.11 1.88
N TRP A 157 -8.22 -4.99 1.59
CA TRP A 157 -7.50 -6.02 0.83
C TRP A 157 -7.17 -7.22 1.72
N THR A 158 -7.39 -8.43 1.22
CA THR A 158 -7.17 -9.69 1.95
C THR A 158 -5.84 -10.32 1.50
N PRO A 159 -4.84 -10.49 2.38
CA PRO A 159 -3.58 -11.15 2.01
C PRO A 159 -3.78 -12.61 1.59
N GLY A 160 -3.15 -13.03 0.49
CA GLY A 160 -3.04 -14.44 0.07
C GLY A 160 -4.26 -15.04 -0.64
N GLY A 161 -5.36 -14.31 -0.75
CA GLY A 161 -6.52 -14.67 -1.58
C GLY A 161 -6.49 -13.94 -2.93
N SER A 162 -7.40 -14.33 -3.82
CA SER A 162 -7.84 -13.58 -5.01
C SER A 162 -7.88 -12.05 -4.80
N MET A 163 -7.98 -11.28 -5.90
CA MET A 163 -8.18 -9.81 -5.88
C MET A 163 -9.52 -9.34 -5.21
N GLU A 164 -10.12 -10.17 -4.36
CA GLU A 164 -11.36 -9.95 -3.62
C GLU A 164 -11.09 -9.12 -2.36
N ARG A 165 -11.87 -8.06 -2.19
CA ARG A 165 -11.83 -7.20 -1.00
C ARG A 165 -12.86 -7.67 0.02
N GLN A 166 -12.45 -7.84 1.27
CA GLN A 166 -13.36 -8.02 2.39
C GLN A 166 -14.12 -6.70 2.63
N THR A 167 -15.45 -6.77 2.67
CA THR A 167 -16.28 -5.64 3.12
C THR A 167 -16.46 -5.74 4.63
N VAL A 168 -16.06 -4.70 5.35
CA VAL A 168 -16.37 -4.54 6.78
C VAL A 168 -17.36 -3.39 6.91
N GLU A 169 -18.54 -3.67 7.46
CA GLU A 169 -19.55 -2.66 7.74
C GLU A 169 -19.42 -2.18 9.18
N VAL A 170 -19.45 -0.87 9.37
CA VAL A 170 -19.21 -0.23 10.66
C VAL A 170 -20.26 0.85 10.92
N ASN A 171 -20.89 0.78 12.08
CA ASN A 171 -21.89 1.76 12.50
C ASN A 171 -21.21 2.94 13.23
N VAL A 172 -20.68 3.87 12.43
CA VAL A 172 -20.05 5.10 12.93
C VAL A 172 -21.03 5.99 13.68
N GLN A 173 -22.29 6.03 13.25
CA GLN A 173 -23.32 6.86 13.89
C GLN A 173 -23.57 6.44 15.34
N LYS A 174 -23.58 5.13 15.60
CA LYS A 174 -23.68 4.56 16.95
C LYS A 174 -22.47 4.99 17.79
N MET A 175 -21.25 4.90 17.25
CA MET A 175 -20.05 5.31 17.99
C MET A 175 -20.09 6.79 18.37
N LEU A 176 -20.49 7.67 17.45
CA LEU A 176 -20.60 9.13 17.71
C LEU A 176 -21.68 9.47 18.74
N THR A 177 -22.79 8.73 18.75
CA THR A 177 -23.93 9.02 19.64
C THR A 177 -23.76 8.43 21.04
N THR A 178 -23.14 7.25 21.13
CA THR A 178 -22.94 6.53 22.40
C THR A 178 -21.58 6.79 23.04
N LEU A 179 -20.63 7.36 22.29
CA LEU A 179 -19.21 7.50 22.66
C LEU A 179 -18.52 6.16 22.98
N ASP A 180 -19.07 5.06 22.46
CA ASP A 180 -18.49 3.72 22.52
C ASP A 180 -17.71 3.45 21.22
N PHE A 181 -16.39 3.38 21.32
CA PHE A 181 -15.48 3.15 20.20
C PHE A 181 -14.97 1.70 20.13
N SER A 182 -15.64 0.77 20.82
CA SER A 182 -15.26 -0.66 20.79
C SER A 182 -15.33 -1.27 19.40
N ASP A 183 -16.19 -0.72 18.53
CA ASP A 183 -16.35 -1.12 17.13
C ASP A 183 -15.41 -0.37 16.16
N ASP A 184 -14.58 0.57 16.64
CA ASP A 184 -13.69 1.37 15.79
C ASP A 184 -12.62 0.48 15.15
N GLN A 185 -12.46 0.63 13.84
CA GLN A 185 -11.61 -0.25 13.05
C GLN A 185 -10.26 0.42 12.81
N TYR A 186 -9.18 -0.30 13.11
CA TYR A 186 -7.86 0.07 12.61
C TYR A 186 -7.82 -0.07 11.10
N LEU A 187 -7.45 0.99 10.41
CA LEU A 187 -7.33 1.03 8.96
C LEU A 187 -5.98 0.48 8.51
N ARG A 188 -5.96 0.00 7.28
CA ARG A 188 -4.76 -0.54 6.62
C ARG A 188 -4.45 0.29 5.39
N PRO A 189 -3.18 0.34 4.93
CA PRO A 189 -2.87 0.94 3.65
C PRO A 189 -3.75 0.36 2.55
N ARG A 190 -4.24 1.23 1.66
CA ARG A 190 -5.12 0.88 0.53
C ARG A 190 -6.55 0.48 0.91
N ASP A 191 -6.92 0.55 2.19
CA ASP A 191 -8.32 0.50 2.59
C ASP A 191 -9.10 1.63 1.91
N MET A 192 -10.35 1.35 1.59
CA MET A 192 -11.26 2.31 1.00
C MET A 192 -12.50 2.40 1.88
N ILE A 193 -12.75 3.59 2.40
CA ILE A 193 -13.87 3.89 3.28
C ILE A 193 -14.92 4.62 2.47
N ILE A 194 -16.12 4.06 2.42
CA ILE A 194 -17.26 4.61 1.71
C ILE A 194 -18.32 4.98 2.75
N VAL A 195 -18.65 6.27 2.80
CA VAL A 195 -19.72 6.81 3.64
C VAL A 195 -20.94 7.09 2.75
N PRO A 196 -22.02 6.29 2.83
CA PRO A 196 -23.22 6.56 2.03
C PRO A 196 -23.96 7.81 2.53
N ALA A 197 -24.83 8.41 1.70
CA ALA A 197 -25.77 9.44 2.12
C ALA A 197 -27.18 8.85 2.37
N ARG A 198 -27.98 9.46 3.24
CA ARG A 198 -29.37 9.12 3.56
C ARG A 198 -30.27 9.56 2.40
N GLY A 199 -31.27 8.74 2.08
CA GLY A 199 -32.18 8.99 0.95
C GLY A 199 -31.64 8.54 -0.41
N LEU A 200 -30.34 8.24 -0.50
CA LEU A 200 -29.79 7.35 -1.52
C LEU A 200 -30.05 5.91 -1.05
N GLU A 201 -31.27 5.42 -1.27
CA GLU A 201 -31.59 4.02 -1.01
C GLU A 201 -30.66 3.11 -1.82
N GLU A 202 -30.17 2.04 -1.19
CA GLU A 202 -29.17 1.05 -1.67
C GLU A 202 -29.60 0.23 -2.92
N GLY A 203 -30.45 0.78 -3.78
CA GLY A 203 -31.05 0.08 -4.91
C GLY A 203 -31.22 0.88 -6.20
N ARG A 204 -30.65 2.07 -6.37
CA ARG A 204 -30.84 2.83 -7.62
C ARG A 204 -29.53 3.06 -8.34
N ASP A 205 -29.48 2.50 -9.55
CA ASP A 205 -28.94 3.06 -10.78
C ASP A 205 -27.81 4.08 -10.57
N GLU A 206 -26.74 3.68 -9.90
CA GLU A 206 -25.52 4.48 -9.70
C GLU A 206 -24.28 3.60 -9.78
N PHE A 207 -23.13 4.20 -10.07
CA PHE A 207 -21.80 3.60 -9.94
C PHE A 207 -20.89 4.58 -9.18
N LEU A 208 -19.84 4.06 -8.54
CA LEU A 208 -18.92 4.84 -7.73
C LEU A 208 -17.61 5.04 -8.48
N ALA A 209 -17.25 6.28 -8.81
CA ALA A 209 -15.98 6.63 -9.45
C ALA A 209 -14.96 7.11 -8.42
N LEU A 210 -13.76 6.55 -8.43
CA LEU A 210 -12.75 6.80 -7.40
C LEU A 210 -11.33 6.89 -7.95
N GLY A 211 -10.48 7.58 -7.18
CA GLY A 211 -9.06 7.75 -7.49
C GLY A 211 -8.81 8.94 -8.40
N GLU A 212 -7.89 8.82 -9.36
CA GLU A 212 -7.47 9.92 -10.24
C GLU A 212 -8.45 10.14 -11.40
N VAL A 213 -9.68 10.52 -11.05
CA VAL A 213 -10.76 10.92 -11.96
C VAL A 213 -11.09 12.39 -11.75
N GLY A 214 -11.68 13.05 -12.77
CA GLY A 214 -12.01 14.48 -12.70
C GLY A 214 -13.03 14.83 -11.61
N SER A 215 -14.01 13.96 -11.39
CA SER A 215 -15.06 14.10 -10.39
C SER A 215 -15.24 12.78 -9.63
N PRO A 216 -14.51 12.58 -8.52
CA PRO A 216 -14.68 11.40 -7.67
C PRO A 216 -16.02 11.44 -6.92
N GLY A 217 -16.62 10.27 -6.71
CA GLY A 217 -17.87 10.12 -5.96
C GLY A 217 -18.89 9.23 -6.68
N PHE A 218 -20.13 9.28 -6.19
CA PHE A 218 -21.24 8.55 -6.81
C PHE A 218 -21.73 9.28 -8.06
N HIS A 219 -22.02 8.50 -9.09
CA HIS A 219 -22.52 8.97 -10.38
C HIS A 219 -23.74 8.17 -10.80
N PRO A 220 -24.69 8.79 -11.52
CA PRO A 220 -25.86 8.08 -12.04
C PRO A 220 -25.43 7.02 -13.06
N TYR A 221 -25.97 5.83 -12.91
CA TYR A 221 -25.94 4.77 -13.90
C TYR A 221 -27.14 4.90 -14.83
N VAL A 222 -26.87 4.76 -16.12
CA VAL A 222 -27.90 4.65 -17.15
C VAL A 222 -27.74 3.31 -17.88
N PRO A 223 -28.84 2.64 -18.28
CA PRO A 223 -28.74 1.42 -19.07
C PRO A 223 -27.86 1.62 -20.32
N GLY A 224 -26.91 0.71 -20.54
CA GLY A 224 -25.96 0.81 -21.66
C GLY A 224 -24.76 1.74 -21.40
N LEU A 225 -24.47 2.05 -20.14
CA LEU A 225 -23.25 2.72 -19.73
C LEU A 225 -22.03 1.81 -19.96
N ASP A 226 -20.97 2.38 -20.53
CA ASP A 226 -19.69 1.73 -20.81
C ASP A 226 -18.53 2.58 -20.28
N ILE A 227 -17.30 2.06 -20.35
CA ILE A 227 -16.12 2.74 -19.80
C ILE A 227 -15.90 4.12 -20.41
N ILE A 228 -16.05 4.26 -21.73
CA ILE A 228 -15.84 5.54 -22.41
C ILE A 228 -16.83 6.59 -21.89
N LYS A 229 -18.11 6.22 -21.78
CA LYS A 229 -19.14 7.10 -21.20
C LYS A 229 -18.84 7.40 -19.74
N VAL A 230 -18.41 6.41 -18.94
CA VAL A 230 -18.01 6.64 -17.54
C VAL A 230 -16.88 7.66 -17.47
N VAL A 231 -15.78 7.48 -18.20
CA VAL A 231 -14.65 8.41 -18.20
C VAL A 231 -15.10 9.82 -18.58
N THR A 232 -16.01 9.93 -19.54
CA THR A 232 -16.59 11.22 -19.94
C THR A 232 -17.44 11.84 -18.82
N MET A 233 -18.31 11.04 -18.18
CA MET A 233 -19.21 11.48 -17.11
C MET A 233 -18.46 11.93 -15.87
N VAL A 234 -17.35 11.27 -15.54
CA VAL A 234 -16.50 11.65 -14.39
C VAL A 234 -15.57 12.82 -14.70
N GLY A 235 -15.72 13.48 -15.86
CA GLY A 235 -14.92 14.65 -16.23
C GLY A 235 -13.50 14.34 -16.71
N GLY A 236 -13.27 13.10 -17.17
CA GLY A 236 -11.95 12.63 -17.61
C GLY A 236 -11.12 12.00 -16.50
N LEU A 237 -9.88 11.66 -16.84
CA LEU A 237 -8.87 11.15 -15.91
C LEU A 237 -7.87 12.25 -15.57
N GLY A 238 -7.33 12.25 -14.36
CA GLY A 238 -6.29 13.22 -13.98
C GLY A 238 -4.94 12.92 -14.63
N GLU A 239 -4.04 13.91 -14.57
CA GLU A 239 -2.68 13.83 -15.16
C GLU A 239 -1.84 12.69 -14.57
N PHE A 240 -2.07 12.33 -13.31
CA PHE A 240 -1.34 11.28 -12.62
C PHE A 240 -2.10 9.96 -12.56
N ALA A 241 -3.06 9.74 -13.45
CA ALA A 241 -3.83 8.50 -13.47
C ALA A 241 -2.93 7.32 -13.89
N ASP A 242 -3.05 6.20 -13.21
CA ASP A 242 -2.51 4.92 -13.67
C ASP A 242 -3.54 4.24 -14.58
N TRP A 243 -3.34 4.35 -15.88
CA TRP A 243 -4.26 3.84 -16.91
C TRP A 243 -4.24 2.30 -16.96
N SER A 244 -3.09 1.71 -16.65
CA SER A 244 -2.88 0.25 -16.65
C SER A 244 -3.46 -0.42 -15.39
N GLY A 245 -3.46 0.29 -14.27
CA GLY A 245 -3.97 -0.17 -12.98
C GLY A 245 -5.45 0.09 -12.73
N ALA A 246 -6.14 0.67 -13.72
CA ALA A 246 -7.58 0.88 -13.72
C ALA A 246 -8.36 -0.42 -13.46
N ARG A 247 -9.48 -0.35 -12.76
CA ARG A 247 -10.27 -1.55 -12.42
C ARG A 247 -11.71 -1.24 -12.10
N ILE A 248 -12.58 -2.20 -12.40
CA ILE A 248 -13.96 -2.22 -11.91
C ILE A 248 -14.07 -3.24 -10.78
N LEU A 249 -14.64 -2.83 -9.65
CA LEU A 249 -15.11 -3.73 -8.60
C LEU A 249 -16.61 -3.89 -8.75
N ARG A 250 -17.08 -5.08 -9.12
CA ARG A 250 -18.49 -5.38 -9.37
C ARG A 250 -19.10 -6.12 -8.19
N PRO A 251 -20.18 -5.61 -7.56
CA PRO A 251 -20.80 -6.29 -6.44
C PRO A 251 -21.43 -7.61 -6.90
N ARG A 252 -21.21 -8.68 -6.12
CA ARG A 252 -21.87 -9.99 -6.25
C ARG A 252 -23.05 -10.07 -5.30
N ALA A 253 -23.96 -11.00 -5.57
CA ALA A 253 -25.08 -11.31 -4.67
C ALA A 253 -24.65 -11.79 -3.27
N SER A 254 -23.40 -12.28 -3.13
CA SER A 254 -22.80 -12.67 -1.84
C SER A 254 -22.39 -11.49 -0.96
N GLY A 255 -22.42 -10.25 -1.47
CA GLY A 255 -21.90 -9.06 -0.78
C GLY A 255 -20.40 -8.80 -1.02
N GLU A 256 -19.70 -9.72 -1.69
CA GLU A 256 -18.32 -9.55 -2.13
C GLU A 256 -18.23 -8.78 -3.45
N TYR A 257 -17.05 -8.26 -3.77
CA TYR A 257 -16.78 -7.63 -5.07
C TYR A 257 -15.93 -8.54 -5.96
N ALA A 258 -16.43 -8.79 -7.18
CA ALA A 258 -15.63 -9.37 -8.25
C ALA A 258 -14.74 -8.29 -8.88
N LEU A 259 -13.45 -8.57 -9.06
CA LEU A 259 -12.61 -7.73 -9.90
C LEU A 259 -12.91 -8.02 -11.37
N VAL A 260 -13.29 -6.98 -12.10
CA VAL A 260 -13.38 -6.99 -13.56
C VAL A 260 -12.13 -6.26 -14.09
N PRO A 261 -11.17 -6.98 -14.72
CA PRO A 261 -9.95 -6.38 -15.23
C PRO A 261 -10.26 -5.32 -16.28
N LEU A 262 -9.61 -4.16 -16.18
CA LEU A 262 -9.75 -3.06 -17.12
C LEU A 262 -8.36 -2.53 -17.45
N ASN A 263 -8.10 -2.23 -18.71
CA ASN A 263 -6.83 -1.62 -19.12
C ASN A 263 -7.13 -0.44 -20.04
N LEU A 264 -6.93 0.78 -19.53
CA LEU A 264 -7.28 2.00 -20.26
C LEU A 264 -6.24 2.38 -21.31
N ASP A 265 -4.99 1.95 -21.17
CA ASP A 265 -3.96 2.12 -22.21
C ASP A 265 -4.34 1.36 -23.49
N ARG A 266 -4.85 0.14 -23.33
CA ARG A 266 -5.39 -0.63 -24.46
C ARG A 266 -6.64 0.04 -25.02
N LEU A 267 -7.56 0.47 -24.17
CA LEU A 267 -8.82 1.07 -24.62
C LEU A 267 -8.61 2.37 -25.40
N PHE A 268 -7.91 3.33 -24.83
CA PHE A 268 -7.76 4.68 -25.40
C PHE A 268 -6.48 4.86 -26.22
N GLY A 269 -5.38 4.18 -25.84
CA GLY A 269 -4.11 4.27 -26.56
C GLY A 269 -4.08 3.35 -27.79
N ALA A 270 -4.39 2.08 -27.62
CA ALA A 270 -4.41 1.10 -28.72
C ALA A 270 -5.77 0.97 -29.43
N ALA A 271 -6.78 1.75 -29.02
CA ALA A 271 -8.15 1.70 -29.54
C ALA A 271 -8.80 0.30 -29.46
N ASP A 272 -8.41 -0.52 -28.48
CA ASP A 272 -8.92 -1.85 -28.27
C ASP A 272 -10.31 -1.82 -27.60
N MET A 273 -11.35 -1.84 -28.43
CA MET A 273 -12.75 -1.79 -27.97
C MET A 273 -13.17 -2.99 -27.13
N THR A 274 -12.38 -4.08 -27.08
CA THR A 274 -12.67 -5.20 -26.16
C THR A 274 -12.56 -4.79 -24.69
N MET A 275 -11.84 -3.69 -24.42
CA MET A 275 -11.72 -3.09 -23.09
C MET A 275 -12.84 -2.08 -22.78
N ASN A 276 -13.75 -1.79 -23.72
CA ASN A 276 -14.90 -0.92 -23.47
C ASN A 276 -16.03 -1.71 -22.80
N LEU A 277 -15.79 -2.10 -21.56
CA LEU A 277 -16.68 -2.99 -20.81
C LEU A 277 -17.98 -2.28 -20.40
N PRO A 278 -19.13 -3.00 -20.38
CA PRO A 278 -20.36 -2.46 -19.83
C PRO A 278 -20.24 -2.31 -18.32
N VAL A 279 -20.69 -1.17 -17.82
CA VAL A 279 -20.78 -0.88 -16.39
C VAL A 279 -22.13 -1.37 -15.88
N GLN A 280 -22.18 -1.76 -14.61
CA GLN A 280 -23.38 -2.22 -13.92
C GLN A 280 -23.68 -1.34 -12.72
N LYS A 281 -24.92 -1.43 -12.24
CA LYS A 281 -25.36 -0.78 -11.02
C LYS A 281 -24.51 -1.26 -9.84
N GLY A 282 -24.02 -0.33 -9.04
CA GLY A 282 -23.15 -0.58 -7.89
C GLY A 282 -21.69 -0.89 -8.23
N ASP A 283 -21.29 -0.85 -9.51
CA ASP A 283 -19.88 -0.97 -9.88
C ASP A 283 -19.06 0.16 -9.25
N ILE A 284 -17.83 -0.17 -8.83
CA ILE A 284 -16.84 0.81 -8.41
C ILE A 284 -15.79 0.92 -9.52
N PHE A 285 -15.78 2.04 -10.22
CA PHE A 285 -14.75 2.42 -11.18
C PHE A 285 -13.59 3.09 -10.45
N PHE A 286 -12.44 2.42 -10.33
CA PHE A 286 -11.29 2.90 -9.57
C PHE A 286 -10.07 3.10 -10.47
N ILE A 287 -9.49 4.30 -10.40
CA ILE A 287 -8.28 4.70 -11.13
C ILE A 287 -7.17 5.04 -10.12
N PRO A 288 -6.13 4.21 -9.97
CA PRO A 288 -5.02 4.54 -9.09
C PRO A 288 -4.32 5.84 -9.52
N SER A 289 -3.66 6.50 -8.58
CA SER A 289 -2.77 7.64 -8.87
C SER A 289 -1.32 7.18 -8.78
N VAL A 290 -0.50 7.57 -9.76
CA VAL A 290 0.96 7.36 -9.72
C VAL A 290 1.68 8.49 -8.97
N ARG A 291 0.96 9.49 -8.45
CA ARG A 291 1.55 10.66 -7.77
C ARG A 291 2.46 10.28 -6.58
N ASN A 292 2.08 9.24 -5.84
CA ASN A 292 2.78 8.75 -4.65
C ASN A 292 3.59 7.47 -4.90
N GLN A 293 3.56 6.90 -6.11
CA GLN A 293 4.57 5.92 -6.49
C GLN A 293 5.86 6.70 -6.67
N VAL A 294 6.89 6.31 -5.91
CA VAL A 294 8.25 6.81 -6.07
C VAL A 294 8.54 6.89 -7.56
N ARG A 295 8.64 8.12 -8.08
CA ARG A 295 9.02 8.32 -9.48
C ARG A 295 10.36 7.64 -9.60
N GLU A 296 10.44 6.57 -10.38
CA GLU A 296 11.73 5.98 -10.69
C GLU A 296 12.55 7.08 -11.35
N LEU A 297 13.64 7.47 -10.70
CA LEU A 297 14.48 8.58 -11.13
C LEU A 297 15.71 8.02 -11.81
N VAL A 298 16.05 8.57 -12.96
CA VAL A 298 17.35 8.34 -13.60
C VAL A 298 18.13 9.64 -13.66
N TYR A 299 19.45 9.54 -13.65
CA TYR A 299 20.33 10.71 -13.69
C TYR A 299 21.01 10.81 -15.05
N LEU A 300 20.69 11.85 -15.81
CA LEU A 300 21.27 12.09 -17.12
C LEU A 300 22.43 13.08 -17.02
N LEU A 301 23.62 12.62 -17.41
CA LEU A 301 24.89 13.32 -17.31
C LEU A 301 25.64 13.36 -18.65
N GLY A 302 26.54 14.32 -18.79
CA GLY A 302 27.40 14.47 -19.97
C GLY A 302 26.77 15.32 -21.08
N GLU A 303 27.04 14.95 -22.33
CA GLU A 303 26.74 15.72 -23.54
C GLU A 303 25.28 15.59 -23.99
N VAL A 304 24.38 16.14 -23.18
CA VAL A 304 22.94 16.23 -23.45
C VAL A 304 22.44 17.66 -23.37
N ASN A 305 21.35 17.98 -24.07
CA ASN A 305 20.79 19.34 -24.06
C ASN A 305 20.16 19.71 -22.70
N GLN A 306 19.61 18.74 -21.97
CA GLN A 306 19.14 18.91 -20.60
C GLN A 306 19.68 17.80 -19.70
N ARG A 307 20.52 18.17 -18.74
CA ARG A 307 21.10 17.28 -17.73
C ARG A 307 20.32 17.36 -16.42
N GLY A 308 20.41 16.31 -15.62
CA GLY A 308 19.83 16.27 -14.27
C GLY A 308 19.03 15.00 -14.00
N ALA A 309 18.27 15.03 -12.90
CA ALA A 309 17.35 13.95 -12.57
C ALA A 309 16.12 14.00 -13.49
N VAL A 310 15.81 12.87 -14.11
CA VAL A 310 14.68 12.70 -15.02
C VAL A 310 13.74 11.66 -14.41
N ALA A 311 12.47 12.00 -14.28
CA ALA A 311 11.45 11.05 -13.86
C ALA A 311 11.09 10.12 -15.01
N LEU A 312 11.14 8.81 -14.76
CA LEU A 312 10.65 7.81 -15.71
C LEU A 312 9.12 7.87 -15.75
N SER A 313 8.56 7.81 -16.96
CA SER A 313 7.14 7.56 -17.16
C SER A 313 6.88 6.06 -16.98
N SER A 314 5.92 5.68 -16.14
CA SER A 314 5.58 4.28 -15.90
C SER A 314 5.18 3.58 -17.20
N GLY A 315 5.87 2.49 -17.54
CA GLY A 315 5.56 1.63 -18.69
C GLY A 315 6.81 1.05 -19.38
N PRO A 316 6.64 0.05 -20.28
CA PRO A 316 7.74 -0.63 -21.01
C PRO A 316 8.48 0.27 -22.03
N GLN A 317 8.36 1.59 -21.92
CA GLN A 317 8.87 2.58 -22.88
C GLN A 317 9.95 3.51 -22.28
N ALA A 318 10.39 3.29 -21.04
CA ALA A 318 11.44 4.05 -20.39
C ALA A 318 12.84 3.49 -20.75
N THR A 319 13.35 3.84 -21.93
CA THR A 319 14.66 3.39 -22.42
C THR A 319 15.65 4.55 -22.57
N ALA A 320 16.96 4.23 -22.65
CA ALA A 320 18.01 5.25 -22.68
C ALA A 320 17.87 6.25 -23.84
N ALA A 321 17.60 5.78 -25.07
CA ALA A 321 17.42 6.66 -26.22
C ALA A 321 16.20 7.58 -26.05
N ARG A 322 15.10 7.05 -25.53
CA ARG A 322 13.83 7.79 -25.33
C ARG A 322 13.96 8.86 -24.25
N VAL A 323 14.63 8.53 -23.14
CA VAL A 323 14.91 9.51 -22.08
C VAL A 323 15.77 10.64 -22.65
N ILE A 324 16.83 10.33 -23.38
CA ILE A 324 17.68 11.35 -24.00
C ILE A 324 16.90 12.24 -24.96
N LEU A 325 16.05 11.67 -25.82
CA LEU A 325 15.17 12.44 -26.71
C LEU A 325 14.21 13.35 -25.94
N SER A 326 13.58 12.85 -24.88
CA SER A 326 12.64 13.63 -24.07
C SER A 326 13.29 14.86 -23.42
N GLN A 327 14.60 14.79 -23.17
CA GLN A 327 15.42 15.86 -22.60
C GLN A 327 16.03 16.77 -23.68
N GLY A 328 15.42 16.82 -24.86
CA GLY A 328 15.86 17.64 -25.98
C GLY A 328 16.99 17.02 -26.81
N GLY A 329 17.34 15.76 -26.58
CA GLY A 329 18.37 15.06 -27.32
C GLY A 329 19.79 15.31 -26.83
N MET A 330 20.76 14.75 -27.55
CA MET A 330 22.18 14.94 -27.30
C MET A 330 22.70 16.26 -27.86
N THR A 331 23.82 16.76 -27.33
CA THR A 331 24.53 17.86 -27.98
C THR A 331 25.23 17.38 -29.26
N GLN A 332 25.67 18.31 -30.10
CA GLN A 332 26.47 17.97 -31.30
C GLN A 332 27.83 17.31 -30.97
N PHE A 333 28.33 17.53 -29.75
CA PHE A 333 29.61 17.01 -29.27
C PHE A 333 29.50 15.61 -28.67
N ALA A 334 28.28 15.11 -28.43
CA ALA A 334 28.06 13.78 -27.87
C ALA A 334 28.56 12.65 -28.77
N ASN A 335 29.04 11.58 -28.15
CA ASN A 335 29.33 10.30 -28.79
C ASN A 335 28.15 9.33 -28.57
N PRO A 336 27.22 9.24 -29.54
CA PRO A 336 25.99 8.49 -29.38
C PRO A 336 26.20 6.96 -29.35
N SER A 337 27.35 6.48 -29.82
CA SER A 337 27.68 5.04 -29.86
C SER A 337 28.30 4.51 -28.57
N LYS A 338 28.61 5.38 -27.61
CA LYS A 338 29.26 5.01 -26.35
C LYS A 338 28.50 5.47 -25.12
N VAL A 339 27.18 5.60 -25.21
CA VAL A 339 26.35 5.96 -24.05
C VAL A 339 26.49 4.87 -23.00
N GLN A 340 26.74 5.28 -21.76
CA GLN A 340 26.92 4.36 -20.64
C GLN A 340 25.72 4.44 -19.71
N ILE A 341 25.23 3.28 -19.27
CA ILE A 341 24.23 3.17 -18.22
C ILE A 341 24.91 2.49 -17.04
N GLN A 342 25.06 3.21 -15.92
CA GLN A 342 25.55 2.67 -14.68
C GLN A 342 24.37 2.31 -13.78
N ARG A 343 24.23 1.02 -13.50
CA ARG A 343 23.19 0.48 -12.63
C ARG A 343 23.80 0.00 -11.33
N THR A 344 23.21 0.39 -10.20
CA THR A 344 23.63 -0.07 -8.87
C THR A 344 22.74 -1.23 -8.45
N ALA A 345 23.33 -2.40 -8.18
CA ALA A 345 22.61 -3.55 -7.67
C ALA A 345 22.28 -3.40 -6.17
N PRO A 346 21.33 -4.18 -5.62
CA PRO A 346 20.95 -4.06 -4.21
C PRO A 346 22.08 -4.31 -3.20
N ASP A 347 23.14 -5.00 -3.60
CA ASP A 347 24.36 -5.24 -2.81
C ASP A 347 25.37 -4.07 -2.86
N GLY A 348 25.04 -3.00 -3.59
CA GLY A 348 25.89 -1.82 -3.79
C GLY A 348 26.89 -1.95 -4.95
N SER A 349 26.96 -3.09 -5.63
CA SER A 349 27.84 -3.27 -6.79
C SER A 349 27.32 -2.47 -7.99
N LYS A 350 28.22 -1.95 -8.83
CA LYS A 350 27.86 -1.16 -10.02
C LYS A 350 28.14 -1.95 -11.30
N LYS A 351 27.14 -2.05 -12.18
CA LYS A 351 27.25 -2.62 -13.52
C LYS A 351 27.15 -1.52 -14.55
N THR A 352 28.13 -1.44 -15.46
CA THR A 352 28.10 -0.51 -16.59
C THR A 352 27.69 -1.24 -17.85
N MET A 353 26.66 -0.76 -18.52
CA MET A 353 26.21 -1.22 -19.83
C MET A 353 26.56 -0.16 -20.87
N LEU A 354 27.05 -0.58 -22.03
CA LEU A 354 27.32 0.30 -23.16
C LEU A 354 26.17 0.18 -24.16
N VAL A 355 25.64 1.30 -24.61
CA VAL A 355 24.51 1.37 -25.54
C VAL A 355 24.87 2.26 -26.72
N ASP A 356 24.65 1.74 -27.93
CA ASP A 356 24.74 2.52 -29.16
C ASP A 356 23.41 3.19 -29.47
N VAL A 357 23.14 4.29 -28.78
CA VAL A 357 21.94 5.10 -28.98
C VAL A 357 21.94 5.72 -30.39
N GLY A 358 23.11 5.95 -30.98
CA GLY A 358 23.23 6.47 -32.35
C GLY A 358 22.63 5.53 -33.39
N HIS A 359 22.94 4.24 -33.27
CA HIS A 359 22.33 3.20 -34.09
C HIS A 359 20.82 3.12 -33.88
N ILE A 360 20.36 3.07 -32.63
CA ILE A 360 18.94 2.98 -32.27
C ILE A 360 18.13 4.15 -32.87
N LEU A 361 18.62 5.38 -32.73
CA LEU A 361 17.93 6.56 -33.25
C LEU A 361 17.91 6.62 -34.79
N LYS A 362 18.93 6.08 -35.44
CA LYS A 362 19.06 6.10 -36.90
C LYS A 362 18.21 5.02 -37.57
N GLU A 363 18.26 3.80 -37.04
CA GLU A 363 17.56 2.64 -37.60
C GLU A 363 16.13 2.50 -37.04
N GLY A 364 15.81 3.22 -35.96
CA GLY A 364 14.52 3.15 -35.28
C GLY A 364 14.33 1.89 -34.44
N SER A 365 15.41 1.15 -34.13
CA SER A 365 15.40 -0.13 -33.40
C SER A 365 15.25 0.03 -31.88
N PHE A 366 14.19 0.71 -31.44
CA PHE A 366 13.94 0.96 -30.01
C PHE A 366 13.70 -0.31 -29.19
N GLU A 367 13.32 -1.41 -29.84
CA GLU A 367 13.21 -2.74 -29.23
C GLU A 367 14.56 -3.32 -28.78
N GLU A 368 15.67 -2.83 -29.32
CA GLU A 368 17.04 -3.19 -28.93
C GLU A 368 17.60 -2.27 -27.83
N ASP A 369 16.85 -1.23 -27.44
CA ASP A 369 17.28 -0.26 -26.44
C ASP A 369 17.21 -0.85 -25.03
N VAL A 370 18.03 -0.29 -24.13
CA VAL A 370 18.14 -0.80 -22.77
C VAL A 370 17.03 -0.21 -21.91
N PRO A 371 16.18 -1.04 -21.28
CA PRO A 371 15.18 -0.57 -20.33
C PRO A 371 15.88 -0.07 -19.07
N LEU A 372 15.51 1.13 -18.66
CA LEU A 372 16.05 1.80 -17.49
C LEU A 372 15.36 1.31 -16.20
N GLN A 373 16.09 1.42 -15.09
CA GLN A 373 15.61 1.14 -13.75
C GLN A 373 15.81 2.37 -12.86
N ASP A 374 15.05 2.43 -11.77
CA ASP A 374 15.24 3.44 -10.74
C ASP A 374 16.71 3.53 -10.29
N GLY A 375 17.22 4.75 -10.19
CA GLY A 375 18.59 5.06 -9.80
C GLY A 375 19.65 4.86 -10.89
N ASP A 376 19.28 4.46 -12.11
CA ASP A 376 20.25 4.35 -13.22
C ASP A 376 20.89 5.71 -13.53
N VAL A 377 22.21 5.70 -13.77
CA VAL A 377 22.96 6.89 -14.20
C VAL A 377 23.33 6.73 -15.67
N ILE A 378 22.79 7.60 -16.51
CA ILE A 378 23.03 7.64 -17.95
C ILE A 378 24.11 8.69 -18.21
N ILE A 379 25.23 8.26 -18.77
CA ILE A 379 26.36 9.13 -19.09
C ILE A 379 26.54 9.14 -20.59
N VAL A 380 26.34 10.31 -21.19
CA VAL A 380 26.58 10.56 -22.61
C VAL A 380 27.98 11.16 -22.75
N PRO A 381 29.00 10.40 -23.19
CA PRO A 381 30.35 10.93 -23.30
C PRO A 381 30.46 11.89 -24.49
N GLU A 382 31.45 12.78 -24.44
CA GLU A 382 31.86 13.58 -25.58
C GLU A 382 32.53 12.70 -26.66
N LYS A 383 32.43 13.10 -27.93
CA LYS A 383 33.25 12.58 -29.01
C LYS A 383 34.70 12.91 -28.68
N GLY A 384 35.51 11.87 -28.47
CA GLY A 384 36.94 12.05 -28.34
C GLY A 384 37.47 12.83 -29.55
N LEU A 385 38.04 14.01 -29.31
CA LEU A 385 38.95 14.61 -30.27
C LEU A 385 40.13 13.63 -30.39
N LEU A 386 40.30 13.09 -31.60
CA LEU A 386 41.35 12.17 -32.07
C LEU A 386 40.97 10.69 -32.01
N GLY A 387 40.89 10.11 -33.22
CA GLY A 387 40.83 8.68 -33.43
C GLY A 387 42.15 7.98 -33.07
N LEU A 388 42.00 6.70 -32.76
CA LEU A 388 42.96 5.67 -33.08
C LEU A 388 42.24 4.61 -33.91
#